data_AF-A0A7S0U292-F1
#
_entry.id   AF-A0A7S0U292-F1
#
_cell.length_a   1.000
_cell.length_b   1.000
_cell.length_c   1.000
_cell.angle_alpha   90.00
_cell.angle_beta   90.00
_cell.angle_gamma   90.00
#
_symmetry.space_group_name_H-M   'P 1'
#
loop_
_entity.id
_entity.type
_entity.pdbx_description
1 polymer ?
#
loop_
_entity_poly.entity_id
_entity_poly.type
_entity_poly.pdbx_seq_one_letter_code
_entity_poly.pdbx_strand_id
1 'polypeptide(L)'
;YNKKLKPMNLVLFEDALEHIVRLERVLQMPRGNLLLVGVGGSGKQSLTRLCSFAADCGLFEITLARGYNETLFREDLKRLYSILGSENKKTVFLFTDAHVVEEGFLELINNILASGMVPALYAEDEKDSLINAVRDDVAKAGIVETKENCWNFVIDRCRDNLHVVLAMSPVGDNLRT
;
A
#
# COMPACT_ATOMS: atom_id res chain seq x y z
N TYR A 1 -8.88 11.18 14.57
CA TYR A 1 -7.63 10.42 14.75
C TYR A 1 -7.32 10.11 16.22
N ASN A 2 -6.83 11.07 17.03
CA ASN A 2 -6.28 10.82 18.39
C ASN A 2 -7.22 10.13 19.40
N LYS A 3 -8.54 10.16 19.19
CA LYS A 3 -9.51 9.42 20.03
C LYS A 3 -9.54 7.91 19.74
N LYS A 4 -9.13 7.48 18.55
CA LYS A 4 -9.23 6.09 18.06
C LYS A 4 -7.87 5.43 17.83
N LEU A 5 -6.83 6.21 17.52
CA LEU A 5 -5.50 5.73 17.14
C LEU A 5 -4.42 6.42 17.98
N LYS A 6 -3.18 5.93 17.87
CA LYS A 6 -1.99 6.46 18.56
C LYS A 6 -1.92 7.98 18.40
N PRO A 7 -1.96 8.78 19.48
CA PRO A 7 -2.02 10.23 19.37
C PRO A 7 -0.86 10.82 18.53
N MET A 8 -1.19 11.74 17.63
CA MET A 8 -0.24 12.56 16.89
C MET A 8 -0.40 14.02 17.30
N ASN A 9 0.70 14.67 17.65
CA ASN A 9 0.75 16.11 17.94
C ASN A 9 1.11 16.84 16.65
N LEU A 10 0.09 17.15 15.85
CA LEU A 10 0.24 17.88 14.59
C LEU A 10 -0.18 19.33 14.78
N VAL A 11 0.70 20.25 14.40
CA VAL A 11 0.36 21.67 14.23
C VAL A 11 0.00 21.87 12.77
N LEU A 12 -1.22 22.36 12.52
CA LEU A 12 -1.70 22.64 11.16
C LEU A 12 -1.36 24.09 10.81
N PHE A 13 -0.52 24.25 9.79
CA PHE A 13 -0.17 25.52 9.15
C PHE A 13 -0.49 25.42 7.65
N GLU A 14 -0.44 26.52 6.91
CA GLU A 14 -0.92 26.59 5.51
C GLU A 14 -0.32 25.50 4.61
N ASP A 15 1.01 25.30 4.62
CA ASP A 15 1.62 24.26 3.79
C ASP A 15 1.16 22.85 4.18
N ALA A 16 0.98 22.59 5.50
CA ALA A 16 0.49 21.30 5.97
C ALA A 16 -0.95 21.06 5.50
N LEU A 17 -1.80 22.09 5.51
CA LEU A 17 -3.17 22.02 4.98
C LEU A 17 -3.15 21.78 3.47
N GLU A 18 -2.29 22.46 2.72
CA GLU A 18 -2.16 22.25 1.28
C GLU A 18 -1.72 20.81 0.95
N HIS A 19 -0.73 20.29 1.69
CA HIS A 19 -0.30 18.90 1.54
C HIS A 19 -1.39 17.89 1.89
N ILE A 20 -2.21 18.15 2.91
CA ILE A 20 -3.37 17.31 3.24
C ILE A 20 -4.37 17.29 2.07
N VAL A 21 -4.71 18.46 1.51
CA VAL A 21 -5.65 18.54 0.38
C VAL A 21 -5.12 17.77 -0.84
N ARG A 22 -3.82 17.86 -1.12
CA ARG A 22 -3.18 17.11 -2.22
C ARG A 22 -3.20 15.60 -1.95
N LEU A 23 -2.89 15.18 -0.72
CA LEU A 23 -2.94 13.77 -0.30
C LEU A 23 -4.34 13.19 -0.43
N GLU A 24 -5.34 13.84 0.17
CA GLU A 24 -6.75 13.44 0.10
C GLU A 24 -7.22 13.30 -1.34
N ARG A 25 -6.90 14.28 -2.19
CA ARG A 25 -7.29 14.23 -3.60
C ARG A 25 -6.76 12.97 -4.29
N VAL A 26 -5.52 12.56 -4.03
CA VAL A 26 -4.95 11.37 -4.66
C VAL A 26 -5.51 10.09 -4.05
N LEU A 27 -5.79 10.04 -2.74
CA LEU A 27 -6.44 8.89 -2.11
C LEU A 27 -7.87 8.66 -2.62
N GLN A 28 -8.54 9.70 -3.13
CA GLN A 28 -9.85 9.57 -3.77
C GLN A 28 -9.76 9.21 -5.26
N MET A 29 -8.57 9.28 -5.88
CA MET A 29 -8.38 8.90 -7.28
C MET A 29 -8.22 7.38 -7.40
N PRO A 30 -8.88 6.72 -8.38
CA PRO A 30 -8.69 5.30 -8.60
C PRO A 30 -7.23 5.01 -8.93
N ARG A 31 -6.63 4.04 -8.21
CA ARG A 31 -5.23 3.62 -8.39
C ARG A 31 -4.21 4.77 -8.19
N GLY A 32 -4.57 5.77 -7.37
CA GLY A 32 -3.73 6.92 -7.09
C GLY A 32 -2.57 6.59 -6.15
N ASN A 33 -1.32 6.79 -6.60
CA ASN A 33 -0.12 6.60 -5.78
C ASN A 33 0.56 7.95 -5.52
N LEU A 34 1.29 8.08 -4.41
CA LEU A 34 2.00 9.31 -4.05
C LEU A 34 3.49 9.07 -3.83
N LEU A 35 4.28 10.03 -4.30
CA LEU A 35 5.67 10.22 -3.88
C LEU A 35 5.76 11.52 -3.07
N LEU A 36 6.02 11.39 -1.79
CA LEU A 36 6.23 12.49 -0.86
C LEU A 36 7.73 12.67 -0.66
N VAL A 37 8.28 13.79 -1.15
CA VAL A 37 9.69 14.14 -0.98
C VAL A 37 9.80 15.28 0.02
N GLY A 38 10.65 15.11 1.03
CA GLY A 38 10.93 16.17 1.99
C GLY A 38 11.92 15.72 3.05
N VAL A 39 12.55 16.65 3.75
CA VAL A 39 13.51 16.32 4.82
C VAL A 39 12.84 15.61 6.00
N GLY A 40 13.65 15.00 6.87
CA GLY A 40 13.15 14.43 8.13
C GLY A 40 12.40 15.47 8.96
N GLY A 41 11.31 15.06 9.61
CA GLY A 41 10.48 15.96 10.41
C GLY A 41 9.47 16.81 9.63
N SER A 42 9.44 16.78 8.29
CA SER A 42 8.47 17.54 7.48
C SER A 42 7.02 17.03 7.53
N GLY A 43 6.73 16.05 8.40
CA GLY A 43 5.37 15.54 8.61
C GLY A 43 4.86 14.51 7.60
N LYS A 44 5.64 14.10 6.59
CA LYS A 44 5.20 13.16 5.52
C LYS A 44 4.37 11.98 6.04
N GLN A 45 4.94 11.20 6.97
CA GLN A 45 4.25 10.04 7.53
C GLN A 45 2.99 10.45 8.30
N SER A 46 3.10 11.43 9.19
CA SER A 46 1.99 11.86 10.04
C SER A 46 0.80 12.41 9.23
N LEU A 47 1.07 13.17 8.16
CA LEU A 47 0.05 13.65 7.24
C LEU A 47 -0.58 12.49 6.46
N THR A 48 0.21 11.54 5.96
CA THR A 48 -0.32 10.32 5.32
C THR A 48 -1.25 9.57 6.27
N ARG A 49 -0.82 9.30 7.52
CA ARG A 49 -1.66 8.59 8.51
C ARG A 49 -2.96 9.33 8.80
N LEU A 50 -2.90 10.66 8.87
CA LEU A 50 -4.09 11.49 9.07
C LEU A 50 -5.05 11.40 7.87
N CYS A 51 -4.53 11.50 6.64
CA CYS A 51 -5.33 11.44 5.42
C CYS A 51 -5.91 10.02 5.19
N SER A 52 -5.12 8.96 5.41
CA SER A 52 -5.64 7.58 5.33
C SER A 52 -6.82 7.38 6.27
N PHE A 53 -6.73 7.89 7.50
CA PHE A 53 -7.82 7.84 8.48
C PHE A 53 -9.05 8.66 8.05
N ALA A 54 -8.85 9.83 7.44
CA ALA A 54 -9.94 10.69 6.99
C ALA A 54 -10.64 10.14 5.73
N ALA A 55 -9.90 9.46 4.86
CA ALA A 55 -10.42 8.76 3.69
C ALA A 55 -11.02 7.37 3.97
N ASP A 56 -11.07 6.95 5.25
CA ASP A 56 -11.49 5.60 5.68
C ASP A 56 -10.70 4.46 5.03
N CYS A 57 -9.43 4.73 4.70
CA CYS A 57 -8.49 3.74 4.21
C CYS A 57 -7.73 3.12 5.38
N GLY A 58 -7.52 1.81 5.31
CA GLY A 58 -6.55 1.13 6.16
C GLY A 58 -5.14 1.70 5.95
N LEU A 59 -4.29 1.59 6.96
CA LEU A 59 -2.87 1.93 6.85
C LEU A 59 -2.06 0.66 7.04
N PHE A 60 -1.23 0.34 6.05
CA PHE A 60 -0.27 -0.76 6.11
C PHE A 60 1.14 -0.19 6.14
N GLU A 61 1.93 -0.61 7.12
CA GLU A 61 3.34 -0.25 7.30
C GLU A 61 4.10 -1.53 7.63
N ILE A 62 5.29 -1.70 7.04
CA ILE A 62 6.17 -2.79 7.43
C ILE A 62 6.87 -2.43 8.75
N THR A 63 7.14 -3.45 9.57
CA THR A 63 7.89 -3.27 10.82
C THR A 63 9.22 -3.98 10.69
N LEU A 64 10.29 -3.21 10.54
CA LEU A 64 11.63 -3.78 10.45
C LEU A 64 12.05 -4.38 11.78
N ALA A 65 12.48 -5.65 11.74
CA ALA A 65 13.11 -6.36 12.85
C ALA A 65 14.56 -6.71 12.48
N ARG A 66 15.37 -7.11 13.47
CA ARG A 66 16.72 -7.61 13.19
C ARG A 66 16.64 -8.84 12.28
N GLY A 67 17.33 -8.81 11.14
CA GLY A 67 17.30 -9.87 10.15
C GLY A 67 16.11 -9.80 9.18
N TYR A 68 15.42 -8.65 9.11
CA TYR A 68 14.40 -8.42 8.09
C TYR A 68 15.04 -8.42 6.69
N ASN A 69 14.50 -9.26 5.80
CA ASN A 69 15.03 -9.52 4.46
C ASN A 69 13.89 -9.58 3.42
N GLU A 70 14.23 -9.79 2.15
CA GLU A 70 13.23 -9.88 1.07
C GLU A 70 12.14 -10.94 1.31
N THR A 71 12.49 -12.09 1.92
CA THR A 71 11.51 -13.14 2.20
C THR A 71 10.43 -12.66 3.17
N LEU A 72 10.84 -12.02 4.27
CA LEU A 72 9.90 -11.43 5.23
C LEU A 72 9.09 -10.30 4.60
N PHE A 73 9.71 -9.52 3.71
CA PHE A 73 8.98 -8.49 2.98
C PHE A 73 7.92 -9.06 2.04
N ARG A 74 8.21 -10.14 1.32
CA ARG A 74 7.22 -10.86 0.51
C ARG A 74 6.05 -11.38 1.36
N GLU A 75 6.33 -11.90 2.55
CA GLU A 75 5.27 -12.32 3.48
C GLU A 75 4.40 -11.12 3.95
N ASP A 76 5.00 -9.97 4.23
CA ASP A 76 4.26 -8.74 4.52
C ASP A 76 3.38 -8.29 3.35
N LEU A 77 3.89 -8.40 2.12
CA LEU A 77 3.11 -8.12 0.92
C LEU A 77 1.96 -9.10 0.76
N LYS A 78 2.13 -10.40 1.04
CA LYS A 78 1.01 -11.36 1.04
C LYS A 78 -0.09 -10.95 2.02
N ARG A 79 0.28 -10.50 3.22
CA ARG A 79 -0.68 -9.96 4.21
C ARG A 79 -1.42 -8.73 3.67
N LEU A 80 -0.71 -7.81 3.02
CA LEU A 80 -1.30 -6.65 2.35
C LEU A 80 -2.31 -7.09 1.27
N TYR A 81 -1.93 -7.97 0.36
CA TYR A 81 -2.81 -8.46 -0.72
C TYR A 81 -4.04 -9.22 -0.20
N SER A 82 -3.95 -9.91 0.95
CA SER A 82 -5.11 -10.51 1.60
C SER A 82 -6.13 -9.46 2.05
N ILE A 83 -5.67 -8.36 2.67
CA ILE A 83 -6.55 -7.23 3.07
C ILE A 83 -7.20 -6.59 1.84
N LEU A 84 -6.42 -6.40 0.78
CA LEU A 84 -6.87 -5.75 -0.45
C LEU A 84 -7.87 -6.62 -1.24
N GLY A 85 -7.57 -7.91 -1.39
CA GLY A 85 -8.30 -8.85 -2.24
C GLY A 85 -9.42 -9.58 -1.51
N SER A 86 -9.11 -10.28 -0.42
CA SER A 86 -10.07 -11.09 0.33
C SER A 86 -11.00 -10.22 1.19
N GLU A 87 -10.45 -9.29 1.96
CA GLU A 87 -11.28 -8.41 2.81
C GLU A 87 -11.91 -7.25 2.03
N ASN A 88 -11.45 -7.01 0.80
CA ASN A 88 -11.90 -5.92 -0.07
C ASN A 88 -11.84 -4.54 0.62
N LYS A 89 -10.73 -4.26 1.32
CA LYS A 89 -10.53 -3.01 2.06
C LYS A 89 -9.50 -2.11 1.38
N LYS A 90 -9.90 -0.87 1.11
CA LYS A 90 -8.98 0.18 0.65
C LYS A 90 -7.87 0.40 1.66
N THR A 91 -6.63 0.36 1.21
CA THR A 91 -5.46 0.41 2.07
C THR A 91 -4.37 1.27 1.47
N VAL A 92 -3.82 2.16 2.30
CA VAL A 92 -2.62 2.93 2.01
C VAL A 92 -1.41 2.14 2.50
N PHE A 93 -0.54 1.74 1.58
CA PHE A 93 0.76 1.21 1.92
C PHE A 93 1.77 2.35 2.05
N LEU A 94 2.16 2.68 3.28
CA LEU A 94 3.15 3.71 3.57
C LEU A 94 4.54 3.08 3.66
N PHE A 95 5.38 3.41 2.69
CA PHE A 95 6.76 2.94 2.59
C PHE A 95 7.73 4.12 2.62
N THR A 96 8.82 3.99 3.37
CA THR A 96 9.73 5.11 3.67
C THR A 96 11.16 4.74 3.32
N ASP A 97 12.05 5.73 3.20
CA ASP A 97 13.49 5.50 3.04
C ASP A 97 14.06 4.62 4.17
N ALA A 98 13.58 4.78 5.40
CA ALA A 98 13.97 3.94 6.53
C ALA A 98 13.54 2.46 6.39
N HIS A 99 12.61 2.15 5.48
CA HIS A 99 12.16 0.78 5.19
C HIS A 99 13.04 0.07 4.15
N VAL A 100 13.90 0.80 3.42
CA VAL A 100 14.78 0.24 2.38
C VAL A 100 16.01 -0.37 3.05
N VAL A 101 15.91 -1.66 3.39
CA VAL A 101 17.03 -2.44 3.95
C VAL A 101 17.87 -3.08 2.85
N GLU A 102 17.21 -3.54 1.80
CA GLU A 102 17.81 -4.20 0.63
C GLU A 102 17.30 -3.51 -0.64
N GLU A 103 18.16 -3.31 -1.63
CA GLU A 103 17.80 -2.63 -2.90
C GLU A 103 16.64 -3.34 -3.61
N GLY A 104 16.55 -4.66 -3.49
CA GLY A 104 15.47 -5.47 -4.05
C GLY A 104 14.07 -5.06 -3.57
N PHE A 105 13.93 -4.37 -2.43
CA PHE A 105 12.62 -3.91 -1.97
C PHE A 105 12.01 -2.90 -2.93
N LEU A 106 12.83 -2.00 -3.49
CA LEU A 106 12.36 -1.01 -4.45
C LEU A 106 11.94 -1.66 -5.78
N GLU A 107 12.58 -2.76 -6.17
CA GLU A 107 12.16 -3.55 -7.33
C GLU A 107 10.77 -4.18 -7.09
N LEU A 108 10.53 -4.72 -5.90
CA LEU A 108 9.22 -5.25 -5.54
C LEU A 108 8.15 -4.16 -5.53
N ILE A 109 8.43 -2.98 -4.97
CA ILE A 109 7.54 -1.81 -5.04
C ILE A 109 7.26 -1.41 -6.48
N ASN A 110 8.27 -1.36 -7.34
CA ASN A 110 8.11 -1.02 -8.75
C ASN A 110 7.20 -2.02 -9.48
N ASN A 111 7.33 -3.32 -9.18
CA ASN A 111 6.42 -4.34 -9.70
C ASN A 111 4.97 -4.06 -9.27
N ILE A 112 4.73 -3.73 -8.00
CA ILE A 112 3.39 -3.35 -7.50
C ILE A 112 2.83 -2.15 -8.28
N LEU A 113 3.65 -1.12 -8.50
CA LEU A 113 3.23 0.09 -9.22
C LEU A 113 2.96 -0.17 -10.71
N ALA A 114 3.76 -1.02 -11.35
CA ALA A 114 3.69 -1.27 -12.79
C ALA A 114 2.60 -2.29 -13.16
N SER A 115 2.57 -3.45 -12.49
CA SER A 115 1.67 -4.55 -12.83
C SER A 115 0.50 -4.69 -11.85
N GLY A 116 0.59 -4.08 -10.66
CA GLY A 116 -0.38 -4.26 -9.59
C GLY A 116 -0.10 -5.46 -8.69
N MET A 117 0.94 -6.26 -8.98
CA MET A 117 1.31 -7.43 -8.18
C MET A 117 2.77 -7.83 -8.35
N VAL A 118 3.38 -8.36 -7.29
CA VAL A 118 4.73 -8.91 -7.37
C VAL A 118 4.73 -10.26 -8.11
N PRO A 119 5.59 -10.45 -9.13
CA PRO A 119 5.75 -11.74 -9.80
C PRO A 119 6.17 -12.86 -8.83
N ALA A 120 5.58 -14.04 -9.01
CA ALA A 120 5.85 -15.22 -8.18
C ALA A 120 5.75 -14.95 -6.66
N LEU A 121 4.87 -14.03 -6.24
CA LEU A 121 4.61 -13.77 -4.83
C LEU A 121 3.93 -14.95 -4.14
N TYR A 122 3.02 -15.63 -4.84
CA TYR A 122 2.25 -16.76 -4.34
C TYR A 122 2.62 -18.04 -5.06
N ALA A 123 2.75 -19.12 -4.29
CA ALA A 123 2.71 -20.47 -4.84
C ALA A 123 1.29 -20.82 -5.33
N GLU A 124 1.16 -21.80 -6.22
CA GLU A 124 -0.13 -22.17 -6.83
C GLU A 124 -1.18 -22.59 -5.77
N ASP A 125 -0.76 -23.26 -4.70
CA ASP A 125 -1.61 -23.65 -3.58
C ASP A 125 -2.06 -22.44 -2.72
N GLU A 126 -1.22 -21.42 -2.57
CA GLU A 126 -1.58 -20.20 -1.84
C GLU A 126 -2.59 -19.33 -2.61
N LYS A 127 -2.53 -19.36 -3.96
CA LYS A 127 -3.49 -18.63 -4.81
C LYS A 127 -4.92 -19.13 -4.63
N ASP A 128 -5.10 -20.43 -4.42
CA ASP A 128 -6.43 -21.04 -4.28
C ASP A 128 -7.22 -20.43 -3.11
N SER A 129 -6.54 -20.03 -2.02
CA SER A 129 -7.17 -19.34 -0.89
C SER A 129 -7.79 -17.99 -1.29
N LEU A 130 -7.04 -17.17 -2.02
CA LEU A 130 -7.50 -15.86 -2.52
C LEU A 130 -8.60 -16.00 -3.57
N ILE A 131 -8.44 -16.96 -4.49
CA ILE A 131 -9.43 -17.27 -5.54
C ILE A 131 -10.76 -17.65 -4.91
N ASN A 132 -10.74 -18.53 -3.90
CA ASN A 132 -11.96 -18.95 -3.21
C ASN A 132 -12.62 -17.80 -2.45
N ALA A 133 -11.84 -16.88 -1.90
CA ALA A 133 -12.38 -15.71 -1.18
C ALA A 133 -13.15 -14.74 -2.09
N VAL A 134 -12.82 -14.65 -3.39
CA VAL A 134 -13.48 -13.72 -4.32
C VAL A 134 -14.51 -14.39 -5.23
N ARG A 135 -14.61 -15.72 -5.23
CA ARG A 135 -15.42 -16.49 -6.18
C ARG A 135 -16.89 -16.04 -6.19
N ASP A 136 -17.49 -15.85 -5.03
CA ASP A 136 -18.88 -15.37 -4.91
C ASP A 136 -19.06 -13.98 -5.54
N ASP A 137 -18.05 -13.11 -5.46
CA ASP A 137 -18.10 -11.77 -6.04
C ASP A 137 -17.89 -11.78 -7.55
N VAL A 138 -17.07 -12.71 -8.06
CA VAL A 138 -16.90 -12.97 -9.49
C VAL A 138 -18.24 -13.43 -10.10
N ALA A 139 -18.93 -14.36 -9.43
CA ALA A 139 -20.25 -14.83 -9.84
C ALA A 139 -21.29 -13.69 -9.85
N LYS A 140 -21.30 -12.84 -8.81
CA LYS A 140 -22.16 -11.64 -8.75
C LYS A 140 -21.84 -10.62 -9.85
N ALA A 141 -20.58 -10.52 -10.26
CA ALA A 141 -20.16 -9.68 -11.38
C ALA A 141 -20.55 -10.25 -12.76
N GLY A 142 -21.15 -11.45 -12.81
CA GLY A 142 -21.55 -12.12 -14.05
C GLY A 142 -20.39 -12.70 -14.84
N ILE A 143 -19.22 -12.86 -14.21
CA ILE A 143 -18.01 -13.41 -14.82
C ILE A 143 -18.00 -14.92 -14.60
N VAL A 144 -17.56 -15.69 -15.60
CA VAL A 144 -17.43 -17.16 -15.48
C VAL A 144 -16.35 -17.49 -14.44
N GLU A 145 -16.69 -18.34 -13.46
CA GLU A 145 -15.85 -18.70 -12.30
C GLU A 145 -14.69 -19.66 -12.64
N THR A 146 -13.91 -19.36 -13.69
CA THR A 146 -12.64 -20.05 -13.96
C THR A 146 -11.58 -19.58 -12.98
N LYS A 147 -10.59 -20.43 -12.67
CA LYS A 147 -9.46 -20.06 -11.79
C LYS A 147 -8.74 -18.80 -12.30
N GLU A 148 -8.53 -18.70 -13.60
CA GLU A 148 -7.90 -17.56 -14.27
C GLU A 148 -8.70 -16.26 -14.11
N ASN A 149 -10.02 -16.30 -14.38
CA ASN A 149 -10.88 -15.14 -14.22
C ASN A 149 -10.94 -14.66 -12.76
N CYS A 150 -11.03 -15.60 -11.82
CA CYS A 150 -11.01 -15.27 -10.40
C CYS A 150 -9.68 -14.63 -10.01
N TRP A 151 -8.56 -15.17 -10.48
CA TRP A 151 -7.24 -14.61 -10.20
C TRP A 151 -7.08 -13.20 -10.77
N ASN A 152 -7.48 -12.98 -12.03
CA ASN A 152 -7.46 -11.64 -12.63
C ASN A 152 -8.35 -10.65 -11.85
N PHE A 153 -9.51 -11.11 -11.38
CA PHE A 153 -10.39 -10.32 -10.53
C PHE A 153 -9.76 -9.98 -9.17
N VAL A 154 -9.01 -10.90 -8.54
CA VAL A 154 -8.21 -10.60 -7.34
C VAL A 154 -7.21 -9.49 -7.64
N ILE A 155 -6.46 -9.58 -8.74
CA ILE A 155 -5.45 -8.59 -9.11
C ILE A 155 -6.08 -7.21 -9.29
N ASP A 156 -7.16 -7.12 -10.07
CA ASP A 156 -7.84 -5.84 -10.32
C ASP A 156 -8.43 -5.26 -9.04
N ARG A 157 -9.07 -6.08 -8.20
CA ARG A 157 -9.54 -5.66 -6.87
C ARG A 157 -8.40 -5.14 -6.01
N CYS A 158 -7.25 -5.83 -6.01
CA CYS A 158 -6.10 -5.38 -5.24
C CYS A 158 -5.58 -4.04 -5.72
N ARG A 159 -5.51 -3.83 -7.04
CA ARG A 159 -5.10 -2.57 -7.66
C ARG A 159 -6.05 -1.43 -7.33
N ASP A 160 -7.36 -1.70 -7.33
CA ASP A 160 -8.38 -0.69 -7.07
C ASP A 160 -8.43 -0.29 -5.59
N ASN A 161 -8.02 -1.19 -4.69
CA ASN A 161 -7.99 -0.95 -3.26
C ASN A 161 -6.63 -0.45 -2.74
N LEU A 162 -5.57 -0.47 -3.55
CA LEU A 162 -4.22 -0.13 -3.09
C LEU A 162 -3.83 1.31 -3.48
N HIS A 163 -3.36 2.05 -2.48
CA HIS A 163 -2.63 3.30 -2.67
C HIS A 163 -1.22 3.16 -2.10
N VAL A 164 -0.20 3.24 -2.94
CA VAL A 164 1.20 3.25 -2.51
C VAL A 164 1.62 4.68 -2.22
N VAL A 165 2.13 4.93 -1.01
CA VAL A 165 2.70 6.22 -0.60
C VAL A 165 4.16 6.03 -0.25
N LEU A 166 5.04 6.54 -1.12
CA LEU A 166 6.48 6.55 -0.92
C LEU A 166 6.89 7.86 -0.25
N ALA A 167 7.40 7.79 0.98
CA ALA A 167 7.89 8.95 1.70
C ALA A 167 9.42 8.94 1.77
N MET A 168 10.05 9.72 0.89
CA MET A 168 11.50 9.75 0.72
C MET A 168 12.11 11.06 1.21
N SER A 169 13.34 10.99 1.70
CA SER A 169 14.19 12.16 1.92
C SER A 169 14.99 12.49 0.64
N PRO A 170 15.08 13.77 0.24
CA PRO A 170 16.00 14.19 -0.82
C PRO A 170 17.46 14.19 -0.35
N VAL A 171 17.70 14.02 0.95
CA VAL A 171 19.02 13.94 1.57
C VAL A 171 19.42 12.46 1.62
N GLY A 172 20.39 12.07 0.81
CA GLY A 172 20.87 10.69 0.65
C GLY A 172 20.92 10.27 -0.82
N ASP A 173 21.61 9.15 -1.11
CA ASP A 173 21.76 8.64 -2.48
C ASP A 173 20.56 7.81 -2.97
N ASN A 174 19.70 7.34 -2.05
CA ASN A 174 18.55 6.47 -2.33
C ASN A 174 17.49 7.05 -3.30
N LEU A 175 17.49 8.37 -3.53
CA LEU A 175 16.57 9.01 -4.49
C LEU A 175 17.23 9.22 -5.87
N ARG A 176 18.56 9.06 -5.98
CA ARG A 176 19.36 9.48 -7.15
C ARG A 176 19.91 8.33 -7.99
N THR A 177 19.88 7.11 -7.48
CA THR A 177 20.27 5.86 -8.16
C THR A 177 19.04 5.08 -8.59
#